data_AF-A0A2A7ED38-F1
#
_entry.id   AF-A0A2A7ED38-F1
#
_cell.length_a   1.000
_cell.length_b   1.000
_cell.length_c   1.000
_cell.angle_alpha   90.00
_cell.angle_beta   90.00
_cell.angle_gamma   90.00
#
_symmetry.space_group_name_H-M   'P 1'
#
loop_
_entity.id
_entity.type
_entity.pdbx_description
1 polymer ?
#
loop_
_entity_poly.entity_id
_entity_poly.type
_entity_poly.pdbx_seq_one_letter_code
_entity_poly.pdbx_strand_id
1 'polypeptide(L)'
;MIEICFEEKNDAMHVYRQLLKRAELLYKETSVYLQGQKVVIHIPVCESNYIEKILLPVMVYFIVNVKQNEWIYTILKEKFFYEEEEECHQILHMAHEILKGRRKGIARELTRHTFESYIKTSLNNWLCDPLSFSFSSYVRFRLRTYREMVAKLAEVSIDEYKLEQEYQMFIETLRQQVRSRKSRLSCVHLIFDESFIFYDDKGRRLKQEKLVQYIDEELLKQKDVYIDTKVIAPLLSISPKKIYLYTKEQDHNMIITLRNVFQERVQLHGLHEFERNVKNLKNKGNALDFLSF
;
A
#
# COMPACT_ATOMS: atom_id res chain seq x y z
N MET A 1 -1.85 -26.96 -34.97
CA MET A 1 -3.08 -26.28 -34.50
C MET A 1 -3.20 -26.35 -32.97
N ILE A 2 -3.40 -25.19 -32.33
CA ILE A 2 -3.68 -25.10 -30.89
C ILE A 2 -5.14 -24.66 -30.66
N GLU A 3 -5.82 -25.31 -29.73
CA GLU A 3 -7.19 -25.00 -29.34
C GLU A 3 -7.30 -24.84 -27.81
N ILE A 4 -7.90 -23.74 -27.39
CA ILE A 4 -8.10 -23.43 -25.97
C ILE A 4 -9.59 -23.20 -25.73
N CYS A 5 -10.21 -24.06 -24.93
CA CYS A 5 -11.60 -23.93 -24.50
C CYS A 5 -11.68 -23.25 -23.14
N PHE A 6 -12.57 -22.27 -23.00
CA PHE A 6 -12.83 -21.54 -21.75
C PHE A 6 -14.25 -21.83 -21.25
N GLU A 7 -14.46 -21.66 -19.94
CA GLU A 7 -15.80 -21.75 -19.31
C GLU A 7 -16.59 -20.46 -19.44
N GLU A 8 -15.90 -19.33 -19.66
CA GLU A 8 -16.52 -18.04 -19.87
C GLU A 8 -16.15 -17.48 -21.25
N LYS A 9 -17.16 -16.93 -21.93
CA LYS A 9 -16.95 -16.26 -23.21
C LYS A 9 -16.05 -15.03 -23.10
N ASN A 10 -16.09 -14.33 -21.97
CA ASN A 10 -15.27 -13.14 -21.73
C ASN A 10 -13.79 -13.49 -21.63
N ASP A 11 -13.45 -14.61 -20.97
CA ASP A 11 -12.08 -15.14 -20.90
C ASP A 11 -11.53 -15.44 -22.31
N ALA A 12 -12.30 -16.18 -23.12
CA ALA A 12 -11.93 -16.49 -24.49
C ALA A 12 -11.74 -15.22 -25.34
N MET A 13 -12.64 -14.25 -25.22
CA MET A 13 -12.56 -12.96 -25.91
C MET A 13 -11.33 -12.15 -25.47
N HIS A 14 -11.00 -12.15 -24.18
CA HIS A 14 -9.83 -11.45 -23.65
C HIS A 14 -8.54 -12.02 -24.26
N VAL A 15 -8.36 -13.35 -24.18
CA VAL A 15 -7.18 -14.03 -24.74
C VAL A 15 -7.10 -13.81 -26.26
N TYR A 16 -8.21 -13.96 -26.97
CA TYR A 16 -8.29 -13.72 -28.41
C TYR A 16 -7.78 -12.32 -28.81
N ARG A 17 -8.28 -11.27 -28.15
CA ARG A 17 -7.88 -9.88 -28.44
C ARG A 17 -6.39 -9.65 -28.15
N GLN A 18 -5.86 -10.22 -27.07
CA GLN A 18 -4.45 -10.10 -26.74
C GLN A 18 -3.55 -10.84 -27.73
N LEU A 19 -3.97 -12.02 -28.21
CA LEU A 19 -3.26 -12.75 -29.27
C LEU A 19 -3.19 -11.95 -30.56
N LEU A 20 -4.31 -11.39 -31.03
CA LEU A 20 -4.34 -10.56 -32.24
C LEU A 20 -3.40 -9.35 -32.13
N LYS A 21 -3.53 -8.57 -31.04
CA LYS A 21 -2.72 -7.37 -30.81
C LYS A 21 -1.22 -7.67 -30.82
N ARG A 22 -0.81 -8.84 -30.32
CA ARG A 22 0.61 -9.22 -30.20
C ARG A 22 1.14 -9.90 -31.47
N ALA A 23 0.28 -10.58 -32.23
CA ALA A 23 0.62 -11.27 -33.47
C ALA A 23 0.75 -10.33 -34.68
N GLU A 24 -0.02 -9.22 -34.71
CA GLU A 24 -0.05 -8.25 -35.83
C GLU A 24 1.33 -7.72 -36.27
N LEU A 25 2.34 -7.76 -35.39
CA LEU A 25 3.68 -7.23 -35.66
C LEU A 25 4.73 -8.28 -36.07
N LEU A 26 4.49 -9.58 -35.85
CA LEU A 26 5.56 -10.59 -35.92
C LEU A 26 5.21 -11.87 -36.71
N TYR A 27 3.93 -12.20 -36.90
CA TYR A 27 3.50 -13.51 -37.42
C TYR A 27 2.24 -13.37 -38.30
N LYS A 28 2.42 -12.82 -39.51
CA LYS A 28 1.31 -12.49 -40.43
C LYS A 28 0.57 -13.72 -40.98
N GLU A 29 1.21 -14.89 -40.98
CA GLU A 29 0.65 -16.12 -41.54
C GLU A 29 -0.10 -16.96 -40.48
N THR A 30 0.10 -16.69 -39.19
CA THR A 30 -0.72 -17.30 -38.14
C THR A 30 -2.14 -16.73 -38.16
N SER A 31 -3.13 -17.63 -38.19
CA SER A 31 -4.55 -17.25 -38.08
C SER A 31 -5.11 -17.66 -36.72
N VAL A 32 -5.79 -16.70 -36.07
CA VAL A 32 -6.45 -16.88 -34.78
C VAL A 32 -7.95 -16.66 -34.95
N TYR A 33 -8.75 -17.61 -34.48
CA TYR A 33 -10.21 -17.58 -34.57
C TYR A 33 -10.84 -17.69 -33.18
N LEU A 34 -11.97 -17.01 -32.98
CA LEU A 34 -12.80 -17.13 -31.79
C LEU A 34 -14.14 -17.79 -32.18
N GLN A 35 -14.41 -18.97 -31.63
CA GLN A 35 -15.64 -19.73 -31.83
C GLN A 35 -16.36 -19.89 -30.49
N GLY A 36 -17.23 -18.93 -30.16
CA GLY A 36 -17.92 -18.92 -28.87
C GLY A 36 -16.93 -18.78 -27.70
N GLN A 37 -16.71 -19.88 -26.97
CA GLN A 37 -15.80 -19.96 -25.81
C GLN A 37 -14.46 -20.63 -26.15
N LYS A 38 -14.19 -20.85 -27.44
CA LYS A 38 -12.99 -21.54 -27.93
C LYS A 38 -12.13 -20.58 -28.74
N VAL A 39 -10.84 -20.53 -28.43
CA VAL A 39 -9.82 -19.86 -29.22
C VAL A 39 -9.05 -20.90 -30.01
N VAL A 40 -8.98 -20.76 -31.33
CA VAL A 40 -8.28 -21.67 -32.25
C VAL A 40 -7.14 -20.92 -32.92
N ILE A 41 -5.94 -21.48 -32.87
CA ILE A 41 -4.71 -20.90 -33.40
C ILE A 41 -4.14 -21.88 -34.43
N HIS A 42 -4.04 -21.45 -35.67
CA HIS A 42 -3.33 -22.17 -36.72
C HIS A 42 -1.94 -21.59 -36.90
N ILE A 43 -0.94 -22.32 -36.40
CA ILE A 43 0.47 -21.95 -36.50
C ILE A 43 1.05 -22.63 -37.76
N PRO A 44 1.59 -21.88 -38.73
CA PRO A 44 2.30 -22.46 -39.86
C PRO A 44 3.54 -23.24 -39.41
N VAL A 45 3.91 -24.30 -40.13
CA VAL A 45 5.06 -25.17 -39.81
C VAL A 45 6.38 -24.39 -39.68
N CYS A 46 6.50 -23.23 -40.34
CA CYS A 46 7.69 -22.37 -40.32
C CYS A 46 7.79 -21.41 -39.11
N GLU A 47 6.75 -21.28 -38.27
CA GLU A 47 6.73 -20.33 -37.15
C GLU A 47 7.04 -20.99 -35.80
N SER A 48 8.22 -21.62 -35.70
CA SER A 48 8.65 -22.45 -34.55
C SER A 48 8.64 -21.74 -33.18
N ASN A 49 8.59 -20.40 -33.15
CA ASN A 49 8.65 -19.61 -31.91
C ASN A 49 7.33 -18.92 -31.53
N TYR A 50 6.22 -19.14 -32.24
CA TYR A 50 4.94 -18.47 -31.93
C TYR A 50 4.48 -18.76 -30.49
N ILE A 51 4.61 -20.00 -30.03
CA ILE A 51 4.23 -20.40 -28.67
C ILE A 51 5.02 -19.59 -27.64
N GLU A 52 6.34 -19.54 -27.78
CA GLU A 52 7.21 -18.87 -26.82
C GLU A 52 7.08 -17.34 -26.85
N LYS A 53 6.96 -16.73 -28.04
CA LYS A 53 6.96 -15.27 -28.21
C LYS A 53 5.59 -14.62 -28.07
N ILE A 54 4.51 -15.36 -28.37
CA ILE A 54 3.14 -14.82 -28.41
C ILE A 54 2.25 -15.52 -27.39
N LEU A 55 1.99 -16.82 -27.56
CA LEU A 55 0.97 -17.52 -26.79
C LEU A 55 1.31 -17.53 -25.29
N LEU A 56 2.53 -17.93 -24.94
CA LEU A 56 2.95 -18.03 -23.55
C LEU A 56 2.88 -16.67 -22.84
N PRO A 57 3.45 -15.57 -23.38
CA PRO A 57 3.32 -14.26 -22.75
C PRO A 57 1.88 -13.78 -22.60
N VAL A 58 0.99 -14.10 -23.56
CA VAL A 58 -0.43 -13.75 -23.45
C VAL A 58 -1.10 -14.55 -22.34
N MET A 59 -0.85 -15.85 -22.25
CA MET A 59 -1.42 -16.70 -21.19
C MET A 59 -0.89 -16.34 -19.81
N VAL A 60 0.42 -16.08 -19.68
CA VAL A 60 1.01 -15.58 -18.42
C VAL A 60 0.35 -14.27 -17.99
N TYR A 61 0.23 -13.31 -18.93
CA TYR A 61 -0.41 -12.04 -18.64
C TYR A 61 -1.86 -12.22 -18.20
N PHE A 62 -2.64 -13.00 -18.94
CA PHE A 62 -4.04 -13.27 -18.65
C PHE A 62 -4.23 -13.90 -17.26
N ILE A 63 -3.44 -14.92 -16.92
CA ILE A 63 -3.55 -15.60 -15.63
C ILE A 63 -3.15 -14.65 -14.49
N VAL A 64 -2.02 -13.95 -14.60
CA VAL A 64 -1.46 -13.15 -13.50
C VAL A 64 -2.15 -11.80 -13.31
N ASN A 65 -2.73 -11.21 -14.36
CA ASN A 65 -3.32 -9.86 -14.27
C ASN A 65 -4.84 -9.84 -14.34
N VAL A 66 -5.48 -10.91 -14.83
CA VAL A 66 -6.94 -11.00 -14.93
C VAL A 66 -7.44 -12.04 -13.93
N LYS A 67 -7.13 -13.32 -14.17
CA LYS A 67 -7.70 -14.40 -13.36
C LYS A 67 -7.22 -14.38 -11.91
N GLN A 68 -5.97 -13.97 -11.64
CA GLN A 68 -5.49 -13.82 -10.26
C GLN A 68 -6.35 -12.84 -9.46
N ASN A 69 -6.71 -11.69 -10.04
CA ASN A 69 -7.52 -10.69 -9.35
C ASN A 69 -8.93 -11.21 -9.08
N GLU A 70 -9.54 -11.89 -10.07
CA GLU A 70 -10.83 -12.55 -9.90
C GLU A 70 -10.77 -13.62 -8.80
N TRP A 71 -9.72 -14.44 -8.77
CA TRP A 71 -9.55 -15.47 -7.74
C TRP A 71 -9.33 -14.88 -6.35
N ILE A 72 -8.58 -13.79 -6.22
CA ILE A 72 -8.47 -13.07 -4.95
C ILE A 72 -9.87 -12.60 -4.53
N TYR A 73 -10.61 -11.95 -5.43
CA TYR A 73 -11.96 -11.45 -5.14
C TYR A 73 -12.92 -12.57 -4.71
N THR A 74 -12.91 -13.71 -5.41
CA THR A 74 -13.67 -14.90 -5.02
C THR A 74 -13.28 -15.39 -3.62
N ILE A 75 -11.98 -15.43 -3.30
CA ILE A 75 -11.51 -15.84 -1.98
C ILE A 75 -11.99 -14.87 -0.90
N LEU A 76 -11.94 -13.55 -1.15
CA LEU A 76 -12.42 -12.54 -0.20
C LEU A 76 -13.91 -12.72 0.10
N LYS A 77 -14.73 -12.93 -0.93
CA LYS A 77 -16.18 -13.10 -0.78
C LYS A 77 -16.56 -14.45 -0.18
N GLU A 78 -16.05 -15.54 -0.72
CA GLU A 78 -16.53 -16.90 -0.40
C GLU A 78 -15.87 -17.49 0.85
N LYS A 79 -14.58 -17.19 1.09
CA LYS A 79 -13.82 -17.77 2.21
C LYS A 79 -13.77 -16.83 3.42
N PHE A 80 -13.70 -15.52 3.19
CA PHE A 80 -13.54 -14.53 4.26
C PHE A 80 -14.77 -13.64 4.48
N PHE A 81 -15.83 -13.81 3.68
CA PHE A 81 -17.11 -13.12 3.84
C PHE A 81 -17.01 -11.58 3.79
N TYR A 82 -16.08 -11.04 3.00
CA TYR A 82 -16.06 -9.61 2.68
C TYR A 82 -17.16 -9.29 1.66
N GLU A 83 -18.25 -8.68 2.12
CA GLU A 83 -19.41 -8.37 1.28
C GLU A 83 -19.28 -7.01 0.57
N GLU A 84 -18.65 -6.04 1.24
CA GLU A 84 -18.49 -4.67 0.75
C GLU A 84 -17.45 -4.60 -0.38
N GLU A 85 -17.86 -4.02 -1.52
CA GLU A 85 -16.98 -3.93 -2.70
C GLU A 85 -15.76 -3.04 -2.46
N GLU A 86 -15.93 -1.96 -1.69
CA GLU A 86 -14.85 -1.04 -1.37
C GLU A 86 -13.77 -1.71 -0.51
N GLU A 87 -14.15 -2.53 0.48
CA GLU A 87 -13.20 -3.30 1.27
C GLU A 87 -12.45 -4.31 0.39
N CYS A 88 -13.16 -5.01 -0.51
CA CYS A 88 -12.53 -5.91 -1.47
C CYS A 88 -11.51 -5.19 -2.36
N HIS A 89 -11.84 -3.98 -2.85
CA HIS A 89 -10.93 -3.17 -3.65
C HIS A 89 -9.69 -2.74 -2.86
N GLN A 90 -9.85 -2.36 -1.59
CA GLN A 90 -8.74 -1.96 -0.73
C GLN A 90 -7.81 -3.14 -0.43
N ILE A 91 -8.36 -4.34 -0.17
CA ILE A 91 -7.57 -5.56 0.04
C ILE A 91 -6.85 -5.96 -1.26
N LEU A 92 -7.52 -5.89 -2.41
CA LEU A 92 -6.89 -6.16 -3.71
C LEU A 92 -5.76 -5.16 -4.01
N HIS A 93 -5.92 -3.90 -3.62
CA HIS A 93 -4.85 -2.92 -3.69
C HIS A 93 -3.65 -3.32 -2.81
N MET A 94 -3.88 -3.81 -1.58
CA MET A 94 -2.79 -4.33 -0.73
C MET A 94 -2.07 -5.51 -1.38
N ALA A 95 -2.80 -6.43 -2.01
CA ALA A 95 -2.20 -7.53 -2.78
C ALA A 95 -1.25 -7.04 -3.88
N HIS A 96 -1.66 -6.01 -4.62
CA HIS A 96 -0.82 -5.41 -5.66
C HIS A 96 0.42 -4.72 -5.10
N GLU A 97 0.34 -4.04 -3.96
CA GLU A 97 1.51 -3.40 -3.33
C GLU A 97 2.50 -4.43 -2.75
N ILE A 98 2.00 -5.56 -2.23
CA ILE A 98 2.82 -6.71 -1.82
C ILE A 98 3.55 -7.30 -3.04
N LEU A 99 2.84 -7.56 -4.13
CA LEU A 99 3.44 -8.12 -5.35
C LEU A 99 4.53 -7.24 -5.97
N LYS A 100 4.42 -5.91 -5.81
CA LYS A 100 5.43 -4.92 -6.25
C LYS A 100 6.63 -4.82 -5.30
N GLY A 101 6.62 -5.53 -4.16
CA GLY A 101 7.67 -5.47 -3.15
C GLY A 101 7.73 -4.14 -2.40
N ARG A 102 6.66 -3.33 -2.42
CA ARG A 102 6.63 -2.02 -1.77
C ARG A 102 6.44 -2.10 -0.26
N ARG A 103 5.95 -3.24 0.24
CA ARG A 103 5.84 -3.56 1.67
C ARG A 103 7.09 -4.34 2.12
N LYS A 104 8.07 -3.63 2.69
CA LYS A 104 9.33 -4.24 3.14
C LYS A 104 9.09 -5.20 4.31
N GLY A 105 9.67 -6.40 4.24
CA GLY A 105 9.65 -7.38 5.34
C GLY A 105 8.47 -8.34 5.34
N ILE A 106 7.51 -8.18 4.42
CA ILE A 106 6.30 -9.00 4.34
C ILE A 106 6.41 -9.96 3.17
N ALA A 107 6.16 -11.24 3.43
CA ALA A 107 6.01 -12.32 2.45
C ALA A 107 6.95 -12.17 1.24
N ARG A 108 8.27 -12.18 1.50
CA ARG A 108 9.31 -11.88 0.49
C ARG A 108 9.26 -12.82 -0.72
N GLU A 109 8.67 -13.98 -0.55
CA GLU A 109 8.42 -14.97 -1.61
C GLU A 109 7.27 -14.58 -2.55
N LEU A 110 6.30 -13.76 -2.10
CA LEU A 110 5.10 -13.37 -2.85
C LEU A 110 5.37 -12.16 -3.77
N THR A 111 6.32 -12.30 -4.69
CA THR A 111 6.61 -11.26 -5.68
C THR A 111 5.93 -11.53 -6.99
N ARG A 112 5.63 -10.47 -7.76
CA ARG A 112 5.11 -10.60 -9.12
C ARG A 112 5.95 -11.55 -9.99
N HIS A 113 7.27 -11.46 -9.88
CA HIS A 113 8.20 -12.34 -10.61
C HIS A 113 8.01 -13.82 -10.23
N THR A 114 7.81 -14.14 -8.94
CA THR A 114 7.55 -15.52 -8.49
C THR A 114 6.30 -16.10 -9.16
N PHE A 115 5.21 -15.34 -9.17
CA PHE A 115 3.94 -15.77 -9.79
C PHE A 115 4.07 -15.92 -11.30
N GLU A 116 4.68 -14.96 -12.01
CA GLU A 116 4.89 -15.02 -13.45
C GLU A 116 5.80 -16.19 -13.84
N SER A 117 6.88 -16.42 -13.09
CA SER A 117 7.82 -17.52 -13.31
C SER A 117 7.17 -18.89 -13.14
N TYR A 118 6.33 -19.06 -12.11
CA TYR A 118 5.59 -20.31 -11.88
C TYR A 118 4.67 -20.63 -13.07
N ILE A 119 3.86 -19.67 -13.52
CA ILE A 119 2.95 -19.87 -14.66
C ILE A 119 3.73 -20.14 -15.94
N LYS A 120 4.78 -19.36 -16.21
CA LYS A 120 5.65 -19.55 -17.37
C LYS A 120 6.24 -20.96 -17.41
N THR A 121 6.78 -21.44 -16.29
CA THR A 121 7.33 -22.80 -16.17
C THR A 121 6.25 -23.87 -16.37
N SER A 122 5.08 -23.69 -15.73
CA SER A 122 3.95 -24.61 -15.86
C SER A 122 3.47 -24.74 -17.32
N LEU A 123 3.40 -23.63 -18.05
CA LEU A 123 2.98 -23.63 -19.46
C LEU A 123 4.05 -24.18 -20.40
N ASN A 124 5.32 -23.79 -20.24
CA ASN A 124 6.43 -24.24 -21.08
C ASN A 124 6.61 -25.77 -21.08
N ASN A 125 6.28 -26.43 -19.97
CA ASN A 125 6.51 -27.87 -19.83
C ASN A 125 5.60 -28.75 -20.73
N TRP A 126 4.53 -28.20 -21.32
CA TRP A 126 3.59 -29.00 -22.12
C TRP A 126 2.89 -28.26 -23.27
N LEU A 127 3.03 -26.93 -23.40
CA LEU A 127 2.54 -26.22 -24.58
C LEU A 127 3.35 -26.63 -25.82
N CYS A 128 2.74 -27.44 -26.68
CA CYS A 128 3.29 -27.85 -27.98
C CYS A 128 2.22 -27.76 -29.07
N ASP A 129 2.62 -27.87 -30.34
CA ASP A 129 1.68 -27.96 -31.46
C ASP A 129 1.73 -29.38 -32.06
N PRO A 130 0.59 -30.08 -32.29
CA PRO A 130 -0.79 -29.68 -32.01
C PRO A 130 -1.19 -29.89 -30.54
N LEU A 131 -2.13 -29.08 -30.05
CA LEU A 131 -2.65 -29.18 -28.68
C LEU A 131 -4.09 -28.69 -28.56
N SER A 132 -4.95 -29.43 -27.89
CA SER A 132 -6.31 -29.00 -27.55
C SER A 132 -6.54 -29.20 -26.06
N PHE A 133 -6.94 -28.15 -25.33
CA PHE A 133 -7.18 -28.24 -23.89
C PHE A 133 -8.27 -27.29 -23.39
N SER A 134 -8.85 -27.64 -22.23
CA SER A 134 -9.70 -26.73 -21.45
C SER A 134 -8.84 -25.93 -20.47
N PHE A 135 -9.00 -24.61 -20.48
CA PHE A 135 -8.36 -23.70 -19.53
C PHE A 135 -8.76 -24.01 -18.08
N SER A 136 -10.03 -24.33 -17.82
CA SER A 136 -10.46 -24.66 -16.46
C SER A 136 -9.87 -25.99 -15.97
N SER A 137 -9.72 -26.98 -16.86
CA SER A 137 -8.99 -28.21 -16.55
C SER A 137 -7.52 -27.93 -16.26
N TYR A 138 -6.87 -27.05 -17.04
CA TYR A 138 -5.50 -26.62 -16.76
C TYR A 138 -5.38 -25.98 -15.37
N VAL A 139 -6.26 -25.04 -15.04
CA VAL A 139 -6.30 -24.39 -13.72
C VAL A 139 -6.52 -25.42 -12.60
N ARG A 140 -7.49 -26.32 -12.76
CA ARG A 140 -7.86 -27.31 -11.73
C ARG A 140 -6.75 -28.31 -11.44
N PHE A 141 -6.09 -28.83 -12.47
CA PHE A 141 -5.18 -29.95 -12.32
C PHE A 141 -3.70 -29.56 -12.30
N ARG A 142 -3.31 -28.47 -12.99
CA ARG A 142 -1.89 -28.06 -13.10
C ARG A 142 -1.53 -26.81 -12.31
N LEU A 143 -2.51 -26.00 -11.88
CA LEU A 143 -2.26 -24.77 -11.12
C LEU A 143 -2.64 -24.86 -9.63
N ARG A 144 -2.63 -26.07 -9.05
CA ARG A 144 -2.94 -26.24 -7.62
C ARG A 144 -2.03 -25.37 -6.72
N THR A 145 -0.71 -25.49 -6.87
CA THR A 145 0.24 -24.70 -6.06
C THR A 145 0.10 -23.21 -6.34
N TYR A 146 -0.16 -22.81 -7.59
CA TYR A 146 -0.42 -21.40 -7.90
C TYR A 146 -1.65 -20.87 -7.16
N ARG A 147 -2.75 -21.64 -7.12
CA ARG A 147 -3.95 -21.25 -6.37
C ARG A 147 -3.68 -21.15 -4.87
N GLU A 148 -2.85 -22.03 -4.31
CA GLU A 148 -2.38 -21.93 -2.93
C GLU A 148 -1.56 -20.64 -2.69
N MET A 149 -0.70 -20.27 -3.64
CA MET A 149 0.03 -18.98 -3.58
C MET A 149 -0.93 -17.78 -3.64
N VAL A 150 -1.96 -17.82 -4.50
CA VAL A 150 -2.99 -16.77 -4.58
C VAL A 150 -3.79 -16.67 -3.28
N ALA A 151 -4.17 -17.80 -2.68
CA ALA A 151 -4.84 -17.82 -1.38
C ALA A 151 -3.96 -17.23 -0.28
N LYS A 152 -2.66 -17.56 -0.28
CA LYS A 152 -1.73 -16.98 0.68
C LYS A 152 -1.55 -15.47 0.47
N LEU A 153 -1.51 -15.01 -0.78
CA LEU A 153 -1.49 -13.58 -1.09
C LEU A 153 -2.74 -12.87 -0.57
N ALA A 154 -3.93 -13.45 -0.76
CA ALA A 154 -5.17 -12.89 -0.22
C ALA A 154 -5.14 -12.80 1.31
N GLU A 155 -4.70 -13.85 2.01
CA GLU A 155 -4.53 -13.87 3.46
C GLU A 155 -3.60 -12.75 3.96
N VAL A 156 -2.40 -12.64 3.39
CA VAL A 156 -1.45 -11.59 3.79
C VAL A 156 -1.99 -10.18 3.47
N SER A 157 -2.75 -10.04 2.38
CA SER A 157 -3.36 -8.77 2.00
C SER A 157 -4.46 -8.34 2.98
N ILE A 158 -5.21 -9.30 3.52
CA ILE A 158 -6.19 -9.06 4.59
C ILE A 158 -5.48 -8.59 5.87
N ASP A 159 -4.40 -9.25 6.27
CA ASP A 159 -3.63 -8.87 7.45
C ASP A 159 -3.10 -7.43 7.32
N GLU A 160 -2.54 -7.08 6.16
CA GLU A 160 -2.07 -5.72 5.88
C GLU A 160 -3.21 -4.69 5.86
N TYR A 161 -4.37 -5.04 5.29
CA TYR A 161 -5.54 -4.19 5.33
C TYR A 161 -5.99 -3.92 6.78
N LYS A 162 -6.07 -4.95 7.62
CA LYS A 162 -6.45 -4.82 9.02
C LYS A 162 -5.44 -3.97 9.80
N LEU A 163 -4.15 -4.18 9.59
CA LEU A 163 -3.10 -3.38 10.22
C LEU A 163 -3.18 -1.90 9.83
N GLU A 164 -3.49 -1.60 8.57
CA GLU A 164 -3.73 -0.23 8.12
C GLU A 164 -4.97 0.37 8.80
N GLN A 165 -6.07 -0.39 8.92
CA GLN A 165 -7.27 0.07 9.63
C GLN A 165 -6.99 0.34 11.11
N GLU A 166 -6.26 -0.56 11.80
CA GLU A 166 -5.83 -0.37 13.19
C GLU A 166 -5.00 0.91 13.34
N TYR A 167 -4.08 1.18 12.40
CA TYR A 167 -3.31 2.41 12.39
C TYR A 167 -4.21 3.65 12.24
N GLN A 168 -5.18 3.63 11.32
CA GLN A 168 -6.10 4.76 11.15
C GLN A 168 -6.97 5.00 12.40
N MET A 169 -7.48 3.92 13.02
CA MET A 169 -8.23 4.01 14.28
C MET A 169 -7.37 4.57 15.42
N PHE A 170 -6.12 4.15 15.51
CA PHE A 170 -5.15 4.69 16.47
C PHE A 170 -4.95 6.20 16.25
N ILE A 171 -4.72 6.63 15.01
CA ILE A 171 -4.55 8.06 14.67
C ILE A 171 -5.81 8.86 15.03
N GLU A 172 -7.00 8.36 14.74
CA GLU A 172 -8.25 9.06 15.08
C GLU A 172 -8.46 9.16 16.59
N THR A 173 -8.12 8.11 17.35
CA THR A 173 -8.13 8.14 18.82
C THR A 173 -7.24 9.27 19.35
N LEU A 174 -6.03 9.44 18.78
CA LEU A 174 -5.14 10.53 19.15
C LEU A 174 -5.68 11.90 18.74
N ARG A 175 -6.30 12.04 17.56
CA ARG A 175 -6.94 13.28 17.13
C ARG A 175 -8.07 13.71 18.08
N GLN A 176 -8.87 12.76 18.53
CA GLN A 176 -9.93 13.03 19.51
C GLN A 176 -9.36 13.59 20.82
N GLN A 177 -8.23 13.04 21.31
CA GLN A 177 -7.51 13.58 22.47
C GLN A 177 -7.02 15.02 22.24
N VAL A 178 -6.49 15.31 21.05
CA VAL A 178 -6.04 16.67 20.69
C VAL A 178 -7.20 17.67 20.66
N ARG A 179 -8.38 17.27 20.19
CA ARG A 179 -9.58 18.12 20.08
C ARG A 179 -10.24 18.39 21.43
N SER A 180 -10.28 17.40 22.33
CA SER A 180 -10.96 17.52 23.63
C SER A 180 -10.14 18.27 24.69
N ARG A 181 -8.82 18.32 24.54
CA ARG A 181 -7.91 18.92 25.53
C ARG A 181 -7.71 20.42 25.33
N LYS A 182 -7.75 21.17 26.44
CA LYS A 182 -7.37 22.59 26.46
C LYS A 182 -5.86 22.74 26.27
N SER A 183 -5.48 23.66 25.39
CA SER A 183 -4.09 23.96 25.08
C SER A 183 -3.36 24.56 26.29
N ARG A 184 -2.25 23.93 26.71
CA ARG A 184 -1.39 24.41 27.81
C ARG A 184 -0.31 25.38 27.34
N LEU A 185 0.13 25.26 26.08
CA LEU A 185 1.12 26.17 25.46
C LEU A 185 0.57 26.73 24.15
N SER A 186 0.88 28.00 23.86
CA SER A 186 0.50 28.65 22.59
C SER A 186 1.19 27.98 21.40
N CYS A 187 2.49 27.69 21.53
CA CYS A 187 3.23 26.90 20.57
C CYS A 187 4.34 26.08 21.24
N VAL A 188 4.77 25.05 20.50
CA VAL A 188 5.96 24.26 20.81
C VAL A 188 6.84 24.25 19.56
N HIS A 189 8.14 24.43 19.74
CA HIS A 189 9.12 24.20 18.68
C HIS A 189 9.75 22.84 18.88
N LEU A 190 9.77 22.04 17.83
CA LEU A 190 10.23 20.65 17.85
C LEU A 190 11.31 20.48 16.78
N ILE A 191 12.55 20.23 17.19
CA ILE A 191 13.65 19.93 16.27
C ILE A 191 13.81 18.42 16.20
N PHE A 192 13.88 17.86 14.99
CA PHE A 192 14.27 16.47 14.75
C PHE A 192 15.60 16.41 14.00
N ASP A 193 16.62 15.93 14.70
CA ASP A 193 17.97 15.64 14.21
C ASP A 193 18.49 14.42 15.00
N GLU A 194 18.24 13.22 14.46
CA GLU A 194 18.35 11.90 15.12
C GLU A 194 17.42 11.66 16.33
N SER A 195 17.12 12.72 17.09
CA SER A 195 16.22 12.71 18.24
C SER A 195 15.40 13.99 18.31
N PHE A 196 14.29 13.94 19.03
CA PHE A 196 13.40 15.07 19.21
C PHE A 196 13.85 15.98 20.36
N ILE A 197 13.96 17.27 20.09
CA ILE A 197 14.26 18.30 21.09
C ILE A 197 13.13 19.33 21.12
N PHE A 198 12.60 19.55 22.32
CA PHE A 198 11.48 20.45 22.57
C PHE A 198 11.94 21.83 23.06
N TYR A 199 11.26 22.87 22.59
CA TYR A 199 11.38 24.23 23.10
C TYR A 199 10.00 24.87 23.29
N ASP A 200 9.89 25.71 24.31
CA ASP A 200 8.69 26.51 24.57
C ASP A 200 8.58 27.71 23.60
N ASP A 201 7.51 28.48 23.75
CA ASP A 201 7.21 29.71 23.01
C ASP A 201 8.29 30.81 23.13
N LYS A 202 9.13 30.73 24.18
CA LYS A 202 10.24 31.66 24.42
C LYS A 202 11.57 31.13 23.85
N GLY A 203 11.56 29.97 23.21
CA GLY A 203 12.76 29.31 22.70
C GLY A 203 13.62 28.68 23.80
N ARG A 204 13.06 28.42 24.99
CA ARG A 204 13.77 27.73 26.07
C ARG A 204 13.58 26.25 25.92
N ARG A 205 14.67 25.49 26.01
CA ARG A 205 14.64 24.03 25.91
C ARG A 205 13.78 23.44 27.03
N LEU A 206 12.80 22.62 26.66
CA LEU A 206 12.02 21.80 27.56
C LEU A 206 12.76 20.46 27.73
N LYS A 207 13.36 20.27 28.90
CA LYS A 207 14.01 18.99 29.23
C LYS A 207 12.96 17.91 29.50
N GLN A 208 13.36 16.65 29.37
CA GLN A 208 12.45 15.50 29.54
C GLN A 208 11.77 15.51 30.90
N GLU A 209 12.45 15.90 31.98
CA GLU A 209 11.88 15.92 33.33
C GLU A 209 10.72 16.93 33.42
N LYS A 210 10.82 18.05 32.70
CA LYS A 210 9.72 19.02 32.60
C LYS A 210 8.59 18.51 31.69
N LEU A 211 8.92 17.82 30.59
CA LEU A 211 7.91 17.24 29.69
C LEU A 211 7.07 16.18 30.40
N VAL A 212 7.68 15.36 31.26
CA VAL A 212 6.97 14.35 32.06
C VAL A 212 5.94 15.01 33.00
N GLN A 213 6.22 16.20 33.55
CA GLN A 213 5.25 16.96 34.36
C GLN A 213 4.03 17.45 33.55
N TYR A 214 4.13 17.49 32.22
CA TYR A 214 2.98 17.77 31.38
C TYR A 214 2.12 16.54 31.12
N ILE A 215 2.69 15.32 31.22
CA ILE A 215 2.01 14.08 30.86
C ILE A 215 0.82 13.86 31.79
N ASP A 216 -0.36 13.74 31.21
CA ASP A 216 -1.56 13.35 31.94
C ASP A 216 -1.47 11.86 32.30
N GLU A 217 -1.62 11.52 33.58
CA GLU A 217 -1.58 10.13 34.04
C GLU A 217 -2.68 9.27 33.41
N GLU A 218 -3.78 9.87 32.96
CA GLU A 218 -4.84 9.13 32.25
C GLU A 218 -4.36 8.59 30.89
N LEU A 219 -3.46 9.30 30.19
CA LEU A 219 -2.86 8.82 28.94
C LEU A 219 -1.98 7.58 29.17
N LEU A 220 -1.35 7.47 30.35
CA LEU A 220 -0.51 6.32 30.71
C LEU A 220 -1.32 5.10 31.17
N LYS A 221 -2.61 5.28 31.52
CA LYS A 221 -3.51 4.22 31.95
C LYS A 221 -4.23 3.53 30.79
N GLN A 222 -4.16 4.07 29.57
CA GLN A 222 -4.70 3.44 28.37
C GLN A 222 -3.87 2.20 28.02
N LYS A 223 -4.29 1.02 28.51
CA LYS A 223 -3.57 -0.25 28.32
C LYS A 223 -3.59 -0.77 26.89
N ASP A 224 -4.57 -0.36 26.10
CA ASP A 224 -4.83 -0.95 24.78
C ASP A 224 -4.03 -0.28 23.66
N VAL A 225 -3.32 0.82 23.95
CA VAL A 225 -2.63 1.62 22.93
C VAL A 225 -1.25 2.05 23.43
N TYR A 226 -0.19 1.63 22.72
CA TYR A 226 1.15 2.14 22.98
C TYR A 226 1.29 3.58 22.48
N ILE A 227 1.50 4.51 23.39
CA ILE A 227 1.77 5.91 23.08
C ILE A 227 3.24 6.18 23.36
N ASP A 228 3.97 6.70 22.36
CA ASP A 228 5.36 7.14 22.55
C ASP A 228 5.42 8.21 23.65
N THR A 229 6.11 7.87 24.74
CA THR A 229 6.17 8.70 25.95
C THR A 229 7.16 9.87 25.82
N LYS A 230 8.01 9.87 24.80
CA LYS A 230 9.04 10.89 24.59
C LYS A 230 8.53 12.08 23.79
N VAL A 231 7.62 11.84 22.84
CA VAL A 231 7.21 12.80 21.83
C VAL A 231 5.69 12.94 21.81
N ILE A 232 4.97 11.84 21.58
CA ILE A 232 3.52 11.88 21.39
C ILE A 232 2.80 12.22 22.70
N ALA A 233 3.09 11.51 23.80
CA ALA A 233 2.41 11.75 25.08
C ALA A 233 2.60 13.19 25.61
N PRO A 234 3.82 13.79 25.58
CA PRO A 234 3.99 15.20 25.94
C PRO A 234 3.18 16.14 25.03
N LEU A 235 3.19 15.93 23.70
CA LEU A 235 2.45 16.80 22.78
C LEU A 235 0.93 16.67 22.93
N LEU A 236 0.41 15.46 23.17
CA LEU A 236 -1.00 15.23 23.45
C LEU A 236 -1.42 15.94 24.74
N SER A 237 -0.60 15.84 25.78
CA SER A 237 -0.91 16.42 27.09
C SER A 237 -0.78 17.94 27.11
N ILE A 238 0.17 18.50 26.35
CA ILE A 238 0.30 19.94 26.13
C ILE A 238 -0.83 20.45 25.23
N SER A 239 -1.25 19.65 24.24
CA SER A 239 -2.17 19.99 23.14
C SER A 239 -1.92 21.41 22.59
N PRO A 240 -0.70 21.73 22.15
CA PRO A 240 -0.35 23.11 21.79
C PRO A 240 -1.20 23.60 20.61
N LYS A 241 -1.46 24.91 20.53
CA LYS A 241 -2.19 25.48 19.37
C LYS A 241 -1.39 25.36 18.08
N LYS A 242 -0.06 25.42 18.15
CA LYS A 242 0.87 25.25 17.02
C LYS A 242 2.11 24.45 17.40
N ILE A 243 2.59 23.63 16.47
CA ILE A 243 3.83 22.86 16.54
C ILE A 243 4.69 23.29 15.35
N TYR A 244 5.78 24.00 15.60
CA TYR A 244 6.77 24.28 14.56
C TYR A 244 7.79 23.14 14.54
N LEU A 245 7.73 22.29 13.52
CA LEU A 245 8.59 21.11 13.40
C LEU A 245 9.72 21.39 12.40
N TYR A 246 10.96 21.32 12.88
CA TYR A 246 12.18 21.60 12.12
C TYR A 246 12.92 20.29 11.84
N THR A 247 13.14 19.97 10.57
CA THR A 247 13.79 18.70 10.20
C THR A 247 14.37 18.73 8.79
N LYS A 248 15.33 17.84 8.51
CA LYS A 248 15.76 17.48 7.15
C LYS A 248 15.04 16.23 6.62
N GLU A 249 14.42 15.44 7.49
CA GLU A 249 13.86 14.11 7.18
C GLU A 249 12.32 14.12 7.21
N GLN A 250 11.70 14.72 6.20
CA GLN A 250 10.23 14.88 6.19
C GLN A 250 9.47 13.55 6.10
N ASP A 251 10.10 12.51 5.56
CA ASP A 251 9.52 11.18 5.38
C ASP A 251 9.74 10.23 6.57
N HIS A 252 10.32 10.72 7.67
CA HIS A 252 10.49 9.92 8.88
C HIS A 252 9.11 9.56 9.48
N ASN A 253 8.91 8.29 9.84
CA ASN A 253 7.62 7.76 10.31
C ASN A 253 7.00 8.58 11.46
N MET A 254 7.81 9.00 12.44
CA MET A 254 7.30 9.82 13.55
C MET A 254 6.83 11.22 13.08
N ILE A 255 7.48 11.81 12.06
CA ILE A 255 7.07 13.11 11.51
C ILE A 255 5.74 12.97 10.76
N ILE A 256 5.59 11.89 9.99
CA ILE A 256 4.31 11.54 9.33
C ILE A 256 3.21 11.36 10.38
N THR A 257 3.47 10.58 11.43
CA THR A 257 2.52 10.38 12.54
C THR A 257 2.15 11.70 13.22
N LEU A 258 3.11 12.57 13.51
CA LEU A 258 2.84 13.89 14.11
C LEU A 258 1.95 14.75 13.22
N ARG A 259 2.21 14.78 11.91
CA ARG A 259 1.36 15.51 10.95
C ARG A 259 -0.05 14.90 10.87
N ASN A 260 -0.15 13.58 10.91
CA ASN A 260 -1.44 12.89 10.87
C ASN A 260 -2.27 13.17 12.14
N VAL A 261 -1.64 13.15 13.33
CA VAL A 261 -2.31 13.36 14.62
C VAL A 261 -2.67 14.82 14.87
N PHE A 262 -1.73 15.75 14.66
CA PHE A 262 -1.89 17.16 15.02
C PHE A 262 -2.34 18.04 13.84
N GLN A 263 -2.46 17.46 12.64
CA GLN A 263 -3.06 18.07 11.45
C GLN A 263 -2.49 19.48 11.16
N GLU A 264 -3.34 20.48 10.95
CA GLU A 264 -2.99 21.87 10.64
C GLU A 264 -2.19 22.58 11.74
N ARG A 265 -2.12 22.00 12.95
CA ARG A 265 -1.29 22.56 14.03
C ARG A 265 0.20 22.37 13.73
N VAL A 266 0.61 21.44 12.87
CA VAL A 266 2.02 21.19 12.52
C VAL A 266 2.44 22.04 11.33
N GLN A 267 3.51 22.83 11.50
CA GLN A 267 4.16 23.60 10.45
C GLN A 267 5.59 23.09 10.25
N LEU A 268 5.87 22.54 9.07
CA LEU A 268 7.20 22.04 8.71
C LEU A 268 8.12 23.18 8.31
N HIS A 269 9.35 23.13 8.80
CA HIS A 269 10.39 24.10 8.56
C HIS A 269 11.74 23.43 8.33
N GLY A 270 12.61 24.12 7.57
CA GLY A 270 14.02 23.73 7.50
C GLY A 270 14.74 24.03 8.81
N LEU A 271 15.75 23.24 9.18
CA LEU A 271 16.53 23.45 10.41
C LEU A 271 17.08 24.88 10.54
N HIS A 272 17.50 25.49 9.42
CA HIS A 272 18.03 26.85 9.36
C HIS A 272 17.01 27.93 9.74
N GLU A 273 15.71 27.62 9.74
CA GLU A 273 14.64 28.57 10.04
C GLU A 273 14.34 28.66 11.55
N PHE A 274 14.91 27.77 12.37
CA PHE A 274 14.65 27.71 13.81
C PHE A 274 14.92 29.04 14.51
N GLU A 275 16.13 29.59 14.37
CA GLU A 275 16.49 30.85 15.03
C GLU A 275 15.58 32.01 14.63
N ARG A 276 15.26 32.11 13.34
CA ARG A 276 14.41 33.17 12.79
C ARG A 276 13.00 33.09 13.37
N ASN A 277 12.43 31.91 13.40
CA ASN A 277 11.06 31.69 13.88
C ASN A 277 10.94 31.90 15.40
N VAL A 278 11.96 31.52 16.17
CA VAL A 278 12.02 31.79 17.61
C VAL A 278 12.23 33.30 17.89
N LYS A 279 13.11 33.99 17.15
CA LYS A 279 13.35 35.44 17.30
C LYS A 279 12.12 36.28 16.93
N ASN A 280 11.40 35.92 15.87
CA ASN A 280 10.18 36.61 15.45
C ASN A 280 9.06 36.56 16.51
N LEU A 281 8.99 35.48 17.30
CA LEU A 281 8.06 35.37 18.42
C LEU A 281 8.45 36.28 19.61
N LYS A 282 9.76 36.38 19.91
CA LYS A 282 10.26 37.33 20.92
C LYS A 282 9.92 38.78 20.55
N ASN A 283 10.07 39.14 19.27
CA ASN A 283 9.77 40.49 18.80
C ASN A 283 8.26 40.80 18.78
N LYS A 284 7.39 39.81 18.56
CA LYS A 284 5.93 39.99 18.68
C LYS A 284 5.46 40.13 20.13
N GLY A 285 6.17 39.54 21.10
CA GLY A 285 5.91 39.75 22.53
C GLY A 285 6.20 41.18 22.99
N ASN A 286 7.18 41.85 22.39
CA ASN A 286 7.51 43.26 22.68
C ASN A 286 6.65 44.27 21.89
N ALA A 287 5.89 43.82 20.89
CA ALA A 287 5.07 44.69 20.04
C ALA A 287 3.66 44.96 20.61
N LEU A 288 3.29 44.33 21.74
CA LEU A 288 2.02 44.60 22.45
C LEU A 288 2.19 45.49 23.69
N ASP A 289 3.41 45.95 23.99
CA ASP A 289 3.68 46.94 25.06
C ASP A 289 3.69 48.41 24.56
N PHE A 290 3.26 48.67 23.31
CA PHE A 290 3.21 50.03 22.74
C PHE A 290 1.81 50.62 22.52
N LEU A 291 0.78 50.03 23.13
CA LEU A 291 -0.51 50.71 23.31
C LEU A 291 -0.86 50.76 24.78
N SER A 292 -0.16 51.62 25.52
CA SER A 292 -0.62 52.13 26.80
C SER A 292 -1.53 53.34 26.57
N PHE A 293 -2.82 53.16 26.86
CA PHE A 293 -3.69 54.15 27.49
C PHE A 293 -4.69 53.40 28.37
#